data_AF-A0A516AGU3-F1
#
_entry.id   AF-A0A516AGU3-F1
#
_cell.length_a   1.000
_cell.length_b   1.000
_cell.length_c   1.000
_cell.angle_alpha   90.00
_cell.angle_beta   90.00
_cell.angle_gamma   90.00
#
_symmetry.space_group_name_H-M   'P 1'
#
loop_
_entity.id
_entity.type
_entity.pdbx_description
1 polymer ?
#
loop_
_entity_poly.entity_id
_entity_poly.type
_entity_poly.pdbx_seq_one_letter_code
_entity_poly.pdbx_strand_id
1 'polypeptide(L)'
;MADEASGAAPALTVEDVVEAPIQLSDSDLKVIYDCKELLTRAGSSRQERLDALDRLEKMGIFHSKLKQELGMEEVMDVLMRSDDQEVALRASALREELSLHRFGRKKRVSGWESLLTHDVEAPLEDVGHSLGAGQVKRPLEEDSDMGGLSAADYNLQFGGASGSRCGVIRNVYLVVDLTESTQSVDYKPRRFDFITEAARHFAQQFLNDNPLGEVGLIILTSGLAEVHAKLTSTFDDFDAKLHWAKATGPKGRASVGAALQQAWHGLNKNPRHCTREVLVLFSALSTSDRAGLHDVTEHLAEDHIRVSVVSMSPELYALKQVCHKTGGLYTVALNPHHFKELMHRHLLGPPSTANNLVPRLVQLAFPEDPRDTDQHVACICHGVLHTRLYICPRCESPVCQLPCRCPSCQVPLVSATILARGFRRLPPSVYVQVDAAPNNSSNSN
;
A
#
# COMPACT_ATOMS: atom_id res chain seq x y z
N MET A 1 -6.20 -43.36 41.23
CA MET A 1 -6.80 -43.93 40.01
C MET A 1 -7.44 -42.75 39.28
N ALA A 2 -6.65 -41.89 38.64
CA ALA A 2 -5.91 -42.08 37.37
C ALA A 2 -6.84 -41.97 36.15
N ASP A 3 -6.34 -41.20 35.17
CA ASP A 3 -6.77 -40.91 33.80
C ASP A 3 -7.77 -39.74 33.67
N GLU A 4 -7.38 -38.48 33.37
CA GLU A 4 -6.62 -37.90 32.25
C GLU A 4 -7.18 -38.23 30.85
N ALA A 5 -7.86 -37.25 30.25
CA ALA A 5 -8.03 -37.12 28.81
C ALA A 5 -8.19 -35.63 28.44
N SER A 6 -7.04 -34.96 28.28
CA SER A 6 -6.91 -33.65 27.65
C SER A 6 -7.04 -33.77 26.13
N GLY A 7 -8.17 -33.36 25.57
CA GLY A 7 -8.33 -33.18 24.13
C GLY A 7 -7.93 -31.77 23.73
N ALA A 8 -6.63 -31.54 23.48
CA ALA A 8 -6.15 -30.31 22.86
C ALA A 8 -6.58 -30.29 21.38
N ALA A 9 -7.40 -29.32 20.98
CA ALA A 9 -7.65 -29.02 19.57
C ALA A 9 -6.35 -28.48 18.94
N PRO A 10 -5.98 -28.91 17.72
CA PRO A 10 -4.73 -28.48 17.10
C PRO A 10 -4.78 -26.99 16.77
N ALA A 11 -3.69 -26.29 17.09
CA ALA A 11 -3.45 -24.91 16.69
C ALA A 11 -3.31 -24.85 15.16
N LEU A 12 -4.21 -24.12 14.51
CA LEU A 12 -4.14 -23.81 13.08
C LEU A 12 -2.96 -22.85 12.84
N THR A 13 -1.96 -23.32 12.10
CA THR A 13 -0.82 -22.54 11.61
C THR A 13 -1.23 -21.68 10.41
N VAL A 14 -0.48 -20.59 10.19
CA VAL A 14 -0.74 -19.53 9.20
C VAL A 14 -0.43 -19.96 7.76
N GLU A 15 -0.97 -21.10 7.30
CA GLU A 15 -0.81 -21.57 5.91
C GLU A 15 -2.14 -21.87 5.17
N ASP A 16 -3.31 -21.73 5.82
CA ASP A 16 -4.59 -22.16 5.23
C ASP A 16 -5.43 -21.04 4.55
N VAL A 17 -4.79 -20.12 3.83
CA VAL A 17 -5.49 -19.28 2.83
C VAL A 17 -5.00 -19.66 1.44
N VAL A 18 -5.41 -20.86 0.99
CA VAL A 18 -5.25 -21.29 -0.40
C VAL A 18 -6.52 -20.90 -1.15
N GLU A 19 -6.33 -20.11 -2.22
CA GLU A 19 -7.36 -19.75 -3.19
C GLU A 19 -8.19 -20.98 -3.59
N ALA A 20 -9.51 -20.84 -3.64
CA ALA A 20 -10.40 -21.92 -4.07
C ALA A 20 -9.98 -22.41 -5.48
N PRO A 21 -9.78 -23.72 -5.70
CA PRO A 21 -9.33 -24.24 -6.98
C PRO A 21 -10.42 -24.06 -8.03
N ILE A 22 -10.11 -23.35 -9.12
CA ILE A 22 -10.99 -23.31 -10.30
C ILE A 22 -11.06 -24.74 -10.87
N GLN A 23 -12.26 -25.31 -10.87
CA GLN A 23 -12.51 -26.62 -11.46
C GLN A 23 -12.67 -26.46 -12.98
N LEU A 24 -11.74 -27.03 -13.74
CA LEU A 24 -11.83 -27.12 -15.20
C LEU A 24 -12.90 -28.14 -15.58
N SER A 25 -13.73 -27.82 -16.58
CA SER A 25 -14.67 -28.79 -17.11
C SER A 25 -13.96 -29.84 -17.98
N ASP A 26 -14.51 -31.05 -18.11
CA ASP A 26 -13.96 -32.09 -19.00
C ASP A 26 -13.88 -31.64 -20.47
N SER A 27 -14.77 -30.72 -20.89
CA SER A 27 -14.71 -30.09 -22.20
C SER A 27 -13.49 -29.18 -22.38
N ASP A 28 -13.08 -28.45 -21.35
CA ASP A 28 -11.93 -27.54 -21.42
C ASP A 28 -10.62 -28.32 -21.51
N LEU A 29 -10.52 -29.40 -20.72
CA LEU A 29 -9.36 -30.30 -20.76
C LEU A 29 -9.18 -30.93 -22.14
N LYS A 30 -10.28 -31.35 -22.79
CA LYS A 30 -10.23 -31.91 -24.15
C LYS A 30 -9.68 -30.89 -25.16
N VAL A 31 -10.14 -29.65 -25.11
CA VAL A 31 -9.65 -28.58 -26.00
C VAL A 31 -8.16 -28.33 -25.79
N ILE A 32 -7.68 -28.36 -24.55
CA ILE A 32 -6.27 -28.15 -24.23
C ILE A 32 -5.41 -29.31 -24.77
N TYR A 33 -5.86 -30.56 -24.64
CA TYR A 33 -5.16 -31.72 -25.21
C TYR A 33 -5.07 -31.64 -26.74
N ASP A 34 -6.17 -31.28 -27.41
CA ASP A 34 -6.19 -31.11 -28.87
C ASP A 34 -5.21 -30.01 -29.32
N CYS A 35 -5.15 -28.88 -28.59
CA CYS A 35 -4.22 -27.80 -28.90
C CYS A 35 -2.77 -28.21 -28.65
N LYS A 36 -2.49 -28.94 -27.56
CA LYS A 36 -1.15 -29.47 -27.28
C LYS A 36 -0.68 -30.42 -28.37
N GLU A 37 -1.55 -31.30 -28.85
CA GLU A 37 -1.23 -32.23 -29.94
C GLU A 37 -0.88 -31.47 -31.23
N LEU A 38 -1.68 -30.47 -31.62
CA LEU A 38 -1.42 -29.64 -32.80
C LEU A 38 -0.08 -28.89 -32.72
N LEU A 39 0.28 -28.40 -31.54
CA LEU A 39 1.52 -27.67 -31.30
C LEU A 39 2.75 -28.59 -31.28
N THR A 40 2.60 -29.85 -30.88
CA THR A 40 3.71 -30.82 -30.77
C THR A 40 3.88 -31.73 -31.99
N ARG A 41 2.85 -31.88 -32.84
CA ARG A 41 2.86 -32.79 -33.99
C ARG A 41 3.89 -32.38 -35.05
N ALA A 42 4.84 -33.27 -35.34
CA ALA A 42 5.79 -33.09 -36.43
C ALA A 42 5.04 -33.05 -37.78
N GLY A 43 5.08 -31.91 -38.47
CA GLY A 43 4.38 -31.67 -39.73
C GLY A 43 3.11 -30.82 -39.64
N SER A 44 2.76 -30.26 -38.47
CA SER A 44 1.70 -29.26 -38.38
C SER A 44 2.03 -28.01 -39.19
N SER A 45 1.04 -27.51 -39.94
CA SER A 45 1.20 -26.31 -40.75
C SER A 45 1.27 -25.05 -39.88
N ARG A 46 1.88 -23.98 -40.40
CA ARG A 46 1.96 -22.67 -39.73
C ARG A 46 0.59 -22.19 -39.23
N GLN A 47 -0.44 -22.33 -40.07
CA GLN A 47 -1.80 -21.88 -39.74
C GLN A 47 -2.41 -22.70 -38.60
N GLU A 48 -2.21 -24.02 -38.59
CA GLU A 48 -2.71 -24.90 -37.51
C GLU A 48 -2.10 -24.54 -36.14
N ARG A 49 -0.83 -24.11 -36.11
CA ARG A 49 -0.17 -23.68 -34.87
C ARG A 49 -0.70 -22.34 -34.39
N LEU A 50 -0.89 -21.38 -35.29
CA LEU A 50 -1.45 -20.08 -34.94
C LEU A 50 -2.90 -20.22 -34.45
N ASP A 51 -3.72 -21.04 -35.11
CA ASP A 51 -5.10 -21.29 -34.68
C ASP A 51 -5.16 -21.98 -33.31
N ALA A 52 -4.22 -22.87 -33.00
CA ALA A 52 -4.12 -23.50 -31.68
C ALA A 52 -3.73 -22.48 -30.59
N LEU A 53 -2.80 -21.56 -30.86
CA LEU A 53 -2.44 -20.48 -29.94
C LEU A 53 -3.62 -19.51 -29.72
N ASP A 54 -4.33 -19.14 -30.79
CA ASP A 54 -5.51 -18.27 -30.74
C ASP A 54 -6.66 -18.86 -29.90
N ARG A 55 -6.83 -20.19 -29.95
CA ARG A 55 -7.81 -20.92 -29.12
C ARG A 55 -7.40 -20.92 -27.65
N LEU A 56 -6.12 -21.10 -27.35
CA LEU A 56 -5.60 -21.03 -25.99
C LEU A 56 -5.76 -19.62 -25.40
N GLU A 57 -5.37 -18.57 -26.15
CA GLU A 57 -5.54 -17.17 -25.74
C GLU A 57 -7.00 -16.84 -25.42
N LYS A 58 -7.95 -17.28 -26.27
CA LYS A 58 -9.39 -17.04 -26.08
C LYS A 58 -9.98 -17.76 -24.87
N MET A 59 -9.39 -18.87 -24.44
CA MET A 59 -9.89 -19.57 -23.27
C MET A 59 -9.62 -18.79 -21.98
N GLY A 60 -8.55 -17.98 -21.89
CA GLY A 60 -8.24 -17.16 -20.70
C GLY A 60 -8.11 -17.95 -19.39
N ILE A 61 -8.09 -19.27 -19.48
CA ILE A 61 -8.04 -20.22 -18.39
C ILE A 61 -6.59 -20.68 -18.34
N PHE A 62 -5.72 -19.92 -17.66
CA PHE A 62 -4.33 -20.30 -17.46
C PHE A 62 -4.05 -20.54 -15.98
N HIS A 63 -4.69 -21.60 -15.47
CA HIS A 63 -4.46 -22.06 -14.11
C HIS A 63 -3.10 -22.73 -13.94
N SER A 64 -2.58 -22.69 -12.70
CA SER A 64 -1.46 -23.51 -12.23
C SER A 64 -1.63 -25.01 -12.51
N LYS A 65 -2.87 -25.52 -12.65
CA LYS A 65 -3.18 -26.90 -13.05
C LYS A 65 -2.82 -27.24 -14.50
N LEU A 66 -2.94 -26.31 -15.45
CA LEU A 66 -2.48 -26.52 -16.84
C LEU A 66 -0.98 -26.80 -16.92
N LYS A 67 -0.22 -26.20 -16.00
CA LYS A 67 1.21 -26.39 -15.87
C LYS A 67 1.55 -27.78 -15.32
N GLN A 68 0.84 -28.22 -14.27
CA GLN A 68 1.12 -29.47 -13.58
C GLN A 68 0.60 -30.72 -14.30
N GLU A 69 -0.58 -30.66 -14.91
CA GLU A 69 -1.18 -31.86 -15.52
C GLU A 69 -0.90 -32.00 -17.02
N LEU A 70 -0.62 -30.89 -17.73
CA LEU A 70 -0.57 -30.89 -19.19
C LEU A 70 0.80 -30.53 -19.78
N GLY A 71 1.81 -30.16 -18.99
CA GLY A 71 3.21 -30.00 -19.46
C GLY A 71 3.40 -29.00 -20.62
N MET A 72 2.56 -27.96 -20.69
CA MET A 72 2.55 -26.98 -21.79
C MET A 72 3.79 -26.05 -21.82
N GLU A 73 4.54 -25.94 -20.72
CA GLU A 73 5.75 -25.09 -20.63
C GLU A 73 6.87 -25.59 -21.56
N GLU A 74 7.07 -26.90 -21.64
CA GLU A 74 8.06 -27.51 -22.55
C GLU A 74 7.69 -27.30 -24.02
N VAL A 75 6.39 -27.35 -24.33
CA VAL A 75 5.88 -27.10 -25.69
C VAL A 75 6.12 -25.65 -26.09
N MET A 76 5.85 -24.69 -25.19
CA MET A 76 6.12 -23.28 -25.45
C MET A 76 7.61 -22.97 -25.59
N ASP A 77 8.48 -23.61 -24.79
CA ASP A 77 9.94 -23.48 -24.91
C ASP A 77 10.47 -23.97 -26.27
N VAL A 78 9.86 -25.02 -26.83
CA VAL A 78 10.18 -25.49 -28.19
C VAL A 78 9.68 -24.51 -29.26
N LEU A 79 8.47 -23.97 -29.10
CA LEU A 79 7.87 -23.02 -30.06
C LEU A 79 8.57 -21.66 -30.09
N MET A 80 9.07 -21.17 -28.95
CA MET A 80 9.89 -19.96 -28.88
C MET A 80 11.21 -20.09 -29.64
N ARG A 81 11.69 -21.32 -29.87
CA ARG A 81 12.90 -21.62 -30.65
C ARG A 81 12.58 -21.92 -32.12
N SER A 82 11.34 -21.75 -32.55
CA SER A 82 10.96 -21.94 -33.95
C SER A 82 11.44 -20.78 -34.83
N ASP A 83 11.73 -21.07 -36.09
CA ASP A 83 12.18 -20.07 -37.08
C ASP A 83 11.07 -19.07 -37.47
N ASP A 84 9.83 -19.30 -37.04
CA ASP A 84 8.68 -18.43 -37.33
C ASP A 84 8.52 -17.38 -36.24
N GLN A 85 8.86 -16.14 -36.58
CA GLN A 85 8.92 -15.01 -35.66
C GLN A 85 7.56 -14.72 -35.00
N GLU A 86 6.44 -14.96 -35.70
CA GLU A 86 5.09 -14.72 -35.17
C GLU A 86 4.67 -15.79 -34.16
N VAL A 87 4.98 -17.06 -34.45
CA VAL A 87 4.72 -18.18 -33.54
C VAL A 87 5.59 -18.04 -32.28
N ALA A 88 6.86 -17.66 -32.43
CA ALA A 88 7.78 -17.45 -31.32
C ALA A 88 7.36 -16.28 -30.41
N LEU A 89 6.93 -15.16 -30.98
CA LEU A 89 6.43 -14.00 -30.22
C LEU A 89 5.18 -14.34 -29.41
N ARG A 90 4.20 -15.02 -30.01
CA ARG A 90 2.97 -15.41 -29.31
C ARG A 90 3.20 -16.48 -28.25
N ALA A 91 4.06 -17.47 -28.54
CA ALA A 91 4.48 -18.46 -27.55
C ALA A 91 5.21 -17.80 -26.36
N SER A 92 6.00 -16.76 -26.60
CA SER A 92 6.66 -15.98 -25.55
C SER A 92 5.65 -15.21 -24.68
N ALA A 93 4.66 -14.55 -25.29
CA ALA A 93 3.62 -13.82 -24.56
C ALA A 93 2.77 -14.76 -23.68
N LEU A 94 2.33 -15.89 -24.24
CA LEU A 94 1.59 -16.93 -23.51
C LEU A 94 2.41 -17.55 -22.38
N ARG A 95 3.72 -17.74 -22.59
CA ARG A 95 4.62 -18.22 -21.55
C ARG A 95 4.80 -17.18 -20.44
N GLU A 96 4.88 -15.91 -20.79
CA GLU A 96 4.97 -14.83 -19.81
C GLU A 96 3.73 -14.85 -18.91
N GLU A 97 2.53 -14.98 -19.49
CA GLU A 97 1.26 -15.16 -18.75
C GLU A 97 1.27 -16.42 -17.86
N LEU A 98 1.75 -17.57 -18.37
CA LEU A 98 1.94 -18.79 -17.58
C LEU A 98 3.01 -18.65 -16.47
N SER A 99 3.95 -17.72 -16.64
CA SER A 99 5.07 -17.48 -15.72
C SER A 99 4.81 -16.38 -14.69
N LEU A 100 3.81 -15.52 -14.89
CA LEU A 100 3.37 -14.54 -13.89
C LEU A 100 2.93 -15.21 -12.57
N HIS A 101 2.56 -16.50 -12.61
CA HIS A 101 2.29 -17.31 -11.43
C HIS A 101 3.53 -17.98 -10.78
N ARG A 102 4.76 -17.79 -11.30
CA ARG A 102 6.02 -18.27 -10.68
C ARG A 102 6.49 -17.40 -9.51
N PHE A 103 5.90 -16.23 -9.25
CA PHE A 103 6.28 -15.34 -8.15
C PHE A 103 5.64 -15.69 -6.79
N GLY A 104 5.37 -16.99 -6.56
CA GLY A 104 5.13 -17.55 -5.24
C GLY A 104 6.39 -18.20 -4.68
N ARG A 105 7.34 -17.39 -4.19
CA ARG A 105 8.56 -17.71 -3.38
C ARG A 105 9.85 -17.01 -3.87
N LYS A 106 9.75 -15.71 -4.14
CA LYS A 106 10.76 -14.71 -3.72
C LYS A 106 9.94 -13.57 -3.11
N LYS A 107 10.42 -12.95 -2.02
CA LYS A 107 9.77 -11.78 -1.38
C LYS A 107 9.16 -10.92 -2.50
N ARG A 108 7.83 -10.78 -2.54
CA ARG A 108 7.16 -9.85 -3.46
C ARG A 108 7.65 -8.47 -3.05
N VAL A 109 8.71 -8.01 -3.72
CA VAL A 109 9.10 -6.62 -3.72
C VAL A 109 7.89 -5.91 -4.34
N SER A 110 7.12 -5.20 -3.51
CA SER A 110 6.00 -4.38 -3.99
C SER A 110 6.51 -3.48 -5.13
N GLY A 111 5.65 -3.11 -6.10
CA GLY A 111 6.06 -2.16 -7.16
C GLY A 111 6.74 -0.91 -6.58
N TRP A 112 6.27 -0.50 -5.40
CA TRP A 112 6.88 0.51 -4.53
C TRP A 112 8.33 0.22 -4.10
N GLU A 113 8.63 -0.99 -3.61
CA GLU A 113 10.00 -1.38 -3.26
C GLU A 113 10.89 -1.52 -4.50
N SER A 114 10.34 -1.87 -5.67
CA SER A 114 11.09 -1.88 -6.93
C SER A 114 11.55 -0.47 -7.33
N LEU A 115 10.78 0.57 -7.00
CA LEU A 115 11.19 1.96 -7.22
C LEU A 115 12.37 2.40 -6.32
N LEU A 116 12.68 1.64 -5.27
CA LEU A 116 13.78 1.93 -4.33
C LEU A 116 15.06 1.15 -4.67
N THR A 117 14.95 0.01 -5.36
CA THR A 117 16.08 -0.90 -5.60
C THR A 117 16.93 -0.55 -6.83
N HIS A 118 16.50 0.40 -7.66
CA HIS A 118 17.22 0.77 -8.89
C HIS A 118 18.52 1.55 -8.68
N ASP A 119 18.87 1.88 -7.42
CA ASP A 119 20.10 2.61 -7.09
C ASP A 119 21.28 1.68 -6.69
N VAL A 120 21.11 0.35 -6.76
CA VAL A 120 22.15 -0.63 -6.38
C VAL A 120 22.73 -1.38 -7.59
N GLU A 121 23.14 -0.65 -8.62
CA GLU A 121 24.12 -1.16 -9.60
C GLU A 121 25.42 -0.37 -9.39
N ALA A 122 26.26 -0.86 -8.47
CA ALA A 122 27.60 -0.35 -8.33
C ALA A 122 28.37 -0.54 -9.66
N PRO A 123 29.20 0.43 -10.10
CA PRO A 123 30.02 0.24 -11.28
C PRO A 123 30.98 -0.92 -11.05
N LEU A 124 30.87 -1.98 -11.84
CA LEU A 124 31.90 -3.00 -11.94
C LEU A 124 33.11 -2.36 -12.63
N GLU A 125 34.07 -1.87 -11.84
CA GLU A 125 35.38 -1.50 -12.37
C GLU A 125 36.14 -2.78 -12.75
N ASP A 126 36.35 -2.96 -14.05
CA ASP A 126 37.27 -3.92 -14.65
C ASP A 126 38.70 -3.62 -14.18
N VAL A 127 39.22 -4.42 -13.25
CA VAL A 127 40.67 -4.48 -12.97
C VAL A 127 41.14 -5.91 -13.17
N GLY A 128 41.96 -6.07 -14.22
CA GLY A 128 42.53 -7.33 -14.65
C GLY A 128 43.38 -8.05 -13.59
N HIS A 129 43.48 -9.36 -13.80
CA HIS A 129 44.18 -10.36 -13.02
C HIS A 129 45.52 -9.93 -12.38
N SER A 130 45.69 -10.19 -11.08
CA SER A 130 46.72 -11.12 -10.56
C SER A 130 46.73 -11.21 -9.02
N LEU A 131 46.65 -12.45 -8.54
CA LEU A 131 47.21 -12.99 -7.29
C LEU A 131 46.74 -12.44 -5.93
N GLY A 132 46.16 -13.36 -5.14
CA GLY A 132 46.08 -13.26 -3.68
C GLY A 132 44.65 -13.25 -3.16
N ALA A 133 44.11 -14.44 -2.87
CA ALA A 133 42.86 -14.61 -2.15
C ALA A 133 43.01 -14.11 -0.70
N GLY A 134 42.93 -12.80 -0.50
CA GLY A 134 42.63 -12.17 0.77
C GLY A 134 41.11 -12.07 0.89
N GLN A 135 40.55 -12.65 1.94
CA GLN A 135 39.12 -12.54 2.26
C GLN A 135 38.72 -11.07 2.36
N VAL A 136 38.13 -10.52 1.30
CA VAL A 136 37.28 -9.34 1.39
C VAL A 136 36.02 -9.81 2.11
N LYS A 137 35.96 -9.58 3.43
CA LYS A 137 34.72 -9.68 4.19
C LYS A 137 33.72 -8.74 3.52
N ARG A 138 32.71 -9.30 2.86
CA ARG A 138 31.46 -8.58 2.60
C ARG A 138 31.00 -7.99 3.93
N PRO A 139 30.74 -6.68 4.04
CA PRO A 139 29.98 -6.17 5.17
C PRO A 139 28.65 -6.92 5.16
N LEU A 140 28.40 -7.69 6.22
CA LEU A 140 27.09 -8.24 6.53
C LEU A 140 26.23 -7.06 7.01
N GLU A 141 25.83 -6.17 6.09
CA GLU A 141 24.88 -5.08 6.32
C GLU A 141 23.60 -5.25 5.48
N GLU A 142 23.38 -6.44 4.93
CA GLU A 142 22.10 -6.83 4.34
C GLU A 142 21.40 -7.78 5.32
N ASP A 143 20.69 -7.23 6.30
CA ASP A 143 19.52 -7.88 6.97
C ASP A 143 18.96 -7.10 8.20
N SER A 144 19.35 -5.85 8.47
CA SER A 144 18.82 -5.11 9.63
C SER A 144 17.62 -4.18 9.35
N ASP A 145 17.27 -3.89 8.10
CA ASP A 145 16.27 -2.86 7.81
C ASP A 145 14.83 -3.42 7.64
N MET A 146 14.35 -4.08 8.70
CA MET A 146 12.93 -4.43 8.84
C MET A 146 12.16 -3.24 9.41
N GLY A 147 11.99 -2.16 8.63
CA GLY A 147 10.91 -1.17 8.75
C GLY A 147 10.56 -0.67 10.16
N GLY A 148 11.52 -0.65 11.08
CA GLY A 148 11.35 -0.24 12.46
C GLY A 148 11.69 1.23 12.60
N LEU A 149 10.84 1.99 13.27
CA LEU A 149 11.16 3.36 13.65
C LEU A 149 12.43 3.36 14.51
N SER A 150 13.34 4.31 14.26
CA SER A 150 14.50 4.46 15.13
C SER A 150 14.05 4.79 16.56
N ALA A 151 14.85 4.43 17.56
CA ALA A 151 14.57 4.78 18.95
C ALA A 151 14.44 6.31 19.15
N ALA A 152 15.05 7.12 18.29
CA ALA A 152 14.92 8.57 18.27
C ALA A 152 13.53 9.02 17.76
N ASP A 153 13.02 8.39 16.70
CA ASP A 153 11.66 8.65 16.19
C ASP A 153 10.59 8.22 17.19
N TYR A 154 10.82 7.10 17.88
CA TYR A 154 9.96 6.66 18.98
C TYR A 154 9.91 7.69 20.12
N ASN A 155 11.06 8.23 20.54
CA ASN A 155 11.13 9.22 21.61
C ASN A 155 10.56 10.59 21.22
N LEU A 156 10.74 11.03 19.97
CA LEU A 156 10.17 12.26 19.43
C LEU A 156 8.64 12.21 19.35
N GLN A 157 8.08 11.02 19.13
CA GLN A 157 6.65 10.85 18.83
C GLN A 157 5.82 10.41 20.04
N PHE A 158 6.40 9.63 20.96
CA PHE A 158 5.71 9.15 22.16
C PHE A 158 6.02 9.92 23.44
N GLY A 159 7.10 10.72 23.46
CA GLY A 159 7.59 11.37 24.68
C GLY A 159 8.09 10.30 25.65
N GLY A 160 9.37 10.30 25.99
CA GLY A 160 10.01 9.20 26.74
C GLY A 160 9.15 8.62 27.88
N ALA A 161 9.07 7.28 27.93
CA ALA A 161 8.53 6.41 29.00
C ALA A 161 7.16 6.73 29.65
N SER A 162 6.49 7.82 29.29
CA SER A 162 5.24 8.27 29.91
C SER A 162 4.10 8.15 28.91
N GLY A 163 3.07 7.37 29.28
CA GLY A 163 1.94 7.08 28.39
C GLY A 163 1.23 8.36 27.93
N SER A 164 1.41 8.71 26.66
CA SER A 164 0.68 9.77 26.00
C SER A 164 -0.63 9.23 25.40
N ARG A 165 -1.72 10.01 25.50
CA ARG A 165 -2.96 9.67 24.82
C ARG A 165 -2.72 9.76 23.31
N CYS A 166 -3.35 8.88 22.53
CA CYS A 166 -3.30 8.91 21.07
C CYS A 166 -4.72 9.04 20.49
N GLY A 167 -4.84 9.75 19.36
CA GLY A 167 -6.10 9.82 18.61
C GLY A 167 -6.34 8.52 17.85
N VAL A 168 -7.30 7.71 18.30
CA VAL A 168 -7.60 6.39 17.69
C VAL A 168 -8.33 6.53 16.35
N ILE A 169 -9.21 7.52 16.22
CA ILE A 169 -9.97 7.78 14.99
C ILE A 169 -9.30 8.92 14.24
N ARG A 170 -8.83 8.64 13.02
CA ARG A 170 -8.00 9.56 12.25
C ARG A 170 -8.58 9.88 10.89
N ASN A 171 -8.64 11.15 10.53
CA ASN A 171 -9.07 11.56 9.19
C ASN A 171 -7.92 12.32 8.54
N VAL A 172 -7.39 11.77 7.45
CA VAL A 172 -6.23 12.31 6.76
C VAL A 172 -6.61 12.69 5.33
N TYR A 173 -6.40 13.95 4.95
CA TYR A 173 -6.33 14.30 3.53
C TYR A 173 -4.89 14.18 3.05
N LEU A 174 -4.69 13.35 2.02
CA LEU A 174 -3.45 13.30 1.28
C LEU A 174 -3.52 14.29 0.12
N VAL A 175 -2.65 15.30 0.15
CA VAL A 175 -2.49 16.27 -0.93
C VAL A 175 -1.29 15.84 -1.76
N VAL A 176 -1.50 15.49 -3.03
CA VAL A 176 -0.45 14.99 -3.92
C VAL A 176 -0.15 16.05 -4.98
N ASP A 177 1.12 16.43 -5.08
CA ASP A 177 1.61 17.32 -6.12
C ASP A 177 1.69 16.59 -7.47
N LEU A 178 0.86 16.98 -8.44
CA LEU A 178 0.89 16.54 -9.84
C LEU A 178 1.02 17.76 -10.77
N THR A 179 2.01 18.59 -10.50
CA THR A 179 2.33 19.79 -11.28
C THR A 179 3.53 19.58 -12.18
N GLU A 180 3.83 20.51 -13.09
CA GLU A 180 4.95 20.36 -14.03
C GLU A 180 6.31 20.09 -13.33
N SER A 181 6.50 20.55 -12.09
CA SER A 181 7.71 20.25 -11.32
C SER A 181 7.91 18.78 -10.99
N THR A 182 6.88 17.93 -11.10
CA THR A 182 6.99 16.49 -10.83
C THR A 182 7.40 15.69 -12.07
N GLN A 183 7.72 16.36 -13.18
CA GLN A 183 8.23 15.71 -14.39
C GLN A 183 9.74 15.40 -14.31
N SER A 184 10.45 15.90 -13.30
CA SER A 184 11.88 15.59 -13.13
C SER A 184 12.14 14.10 -12.86
N VAL A 185 13.35 13.66 -13.21
CA VAL A 185 13.80 12.25 -13.28
C VAL A 185 14.82 11.87 -12.20
N ASP A 186 14.94 12.71 -11.17
CA ASP A 186 15.77 12.49 -9.98
C ASP A 186 15.15 11.46 -9.02
N TYR A 187 13.85 11.18 -9.16
CA TYR A 187 13.20 9.99 -8.63
C TYR A 187 12.78 9.11 -9.80
N LYS A 188 12.92 7.78 -9.65
CA LYS A 188 12.63 6.84 -10.74
C LYS A 188 11.19 6.34 -10.73
N PRO A 189 10.54 6.17 -11.90
CA PRO A 189 10.99 6.64 -13.22
C PRO A 189 10.93 8.17 -13.35
N ARG A 190 9.90 8.81 -12.81
CA ARG A 190 9.75 10.26 -12.63
C ARG A 190 9.20 10.55 -11.25
N ARG A 191 9.35 11.79 -10.75
CA ARG A 191 8.81 12.19 -9.44
C ARG A 191 7.31 11.92 -9.31
N PHE A 192 6.50 12.19 -10.34
CA PHE A 192 5.06 11.98 -10.27
C PHE A 192 4.67 10.49 -10.21
N ASP A 193 5.42 9.61 -10.89
CA ASP A 193 5.19 8.17 -10.82
C ASP A 193 5.54 7.64 -9.43
N PHE A 194 6.66 8.11 -8.88
CA PHE A 194 7.06 7.78 -7.51
C PHE A 194 6.06 8.30 -6.48
N ILE A 195 5.70 9.59 -6.51
CA ILE A 195 4.83 10.19 -5.49
C ILE A 195 3.42 9.58 -5.48
N THR A 196 2.91 9.16 -6.65
CA THR A 196 1.62 8.46 -6.76
C THR A 196 1.70 7.06 -6.19
N GLU A 197 2.76 6.31 -6.46
CA GLU A 197 2.95 5.00 -5.84
C GLU A 197 3.16 5.12 -4.32
N ALA A 198 3.84 6.19 -3.87
CA ALA A 198 4.02 6.52 -2.46
C ALA A 198 2.66 6.72 -1.77
N ALA A 199 1.83 7.54 -2.40
CA ALA A 199 0.49 7.85 -1.94
C ALA A 199 -0.39 6.60 -1.83
N ARG A 200 -0.34 5.73 -2.86
CA ARG A 200 -1.03 4.44 -2.89
C ARG A 200 -0.60 3.56 -1.71
N HIS A 201 0.71 3.34 -1.55
CA HIS A 201 1.26 2.51 -0.47
C HIS A 201 0.92 3.08 0.92
N PHE A 202 1.04 4.40 1.09
CA PHE A 202 0.67 5.07 2.33
C PHE A 202 -0.80 4.86 2.66
N ALA A 203 -1.72 5.06 1.72
CA ALA A 203 -3.16 4.89 1.96
C ALA A 203 -3.50 3.44 2.33
N GLN A 204 -2.91 2.46 1.62
CA GLN A 204 -3.10 1.05 1.91
C GLN A 204 -2.65 0.70 3.33
N GLN A 205 -1.44 1.10 3.71
CA GLN A 205 -0.88 0.82 5.03
C GLN A 205 -1.61 1.60 6.12
N PHE A 206 -1.97 2.86 5.86
CA PHE A 206 -2.72 3.69 6.79
C PHE A 206 -4.07 3.06 7.13
N LEU A 207 -4.86 2.63 6.15
CA LEU A 207 -6.17 2.01 6.38
C LEU A 207 -6.06 0.64 7.04
N ASN A 208 -5.00 -0.12 6.72
CA ASN A 208 -4.71 -1.40 7.36
C ASN A 208 -4.36 -1.26 8.85
N ASP A 209 -3.67 -0.19 9.20
CA ASP A 209 -3.20 0.05 10.57
C ASP A 209 -4.16 0.91 11.39
N ASN A 210 -5.02 1.69 10.73
CA ASN A 210 -6.00 2.59 11.34
C ASN A 210 -7.39 2.20 10.81
N PRO A 211 -8.02 1.15 11.36
CA PRO A 211 -9.28 0.61 10.83
C PRO A 211 -10.48 1.55 10.98
N LEU A 212 -10.42 2.51 11.89
CA LEU A 212 -11.42 3.58 12.01
C LEU A 212 -10.99 4.85 11.27
N GLY A 213 -9.89 4.79 10.54
CA GLY A 213 -9.33 5.92 9.81
C GLY A 213 -10.01 6.11 8.46
N GLU A 214 -10.02 7.35 8.01
CA GLU A 214 -10.47 7.72 6.66
C GLU A 214 -9.38 8.49 5.95
N VAL A 215 -9.23 8.23 4.65
CA VAL A 215 -8.29 8.92 3.77
C VAL A 215 -9.04 9.65 2.67
N GLY A 216 -8.69 10.91 2.41
CA GLY A 216 -9.15 11.68 1.27
C GLY A 216 -7.99 12.01 0.33
N LEU A 217 -8.31 12.33 -0.93
CA LEU A 217 -7.32 12.66 -1.97
C LEU A 217 -7.58 14.04 -2.56
N ILE A 218 -6.58 14.90 -2.51
CA ILE A 218 -6.55 16.20 -3.17
C ILE A 218 -5.34 16.24 -4.10
N ILE A 219 -5.53 16.68 -5.33
CA ILE A 219 -4.47 16.79 -6.33
C ILE A 219 -4.18 18.27 -6.58
N LEU A 220 -2.90 18.64 -6.53
CA LEU A 220 -2.43 19.94 -6.99
C LEU A 220 -2.15 19.86 -8.49
N THR A 221 -2.87 20.65 -9.28
CA THR A 221 -2.67 20.70 -10.74
C THR A 221 -3.18 22.02 -11.29
N SER A 222 -2.53 22.55 -12.33
CA SER A 222 -3.04 23.69 -13.12
C SER A 222 -3.34 24.97 -12.31
N GLY A 223 -2.63 25.18 -11.19
CA GLY A 223 -2.87 26.30 -10.27
C GLY A 223 -4.13 26.16 -9.43
N LEU A 224 -4.69 24.95 -9.36
CA LEU A 224 -5.90 24.58 -8.63
C LEU A 224 -5.62 23.43 -7.67
N ALA A 225 -6.60 23.15 -6.82
CA ALA A 225 -6.64 21.98 -5.96
C ALA A 225 -7.95 21.21 -6.20
N GLU A 226 -7.84 20.02 -6.77
CA GLU A 226 -8.98 19.18 -7.12
C GLU A 226 -9.20 18.09 -6.07
N VAL A 227 -10.41 18.01 -5.52
CA VAL A 227 -10.77 16.93 -4.58
C VAL A 227 -11.20 15.70 -5.38
N HIS A 228 -10.28 14.76 -5.58
CA HIS A 228 -10.54 13.53 -6.35
C HIS A 228 -11.25 12.47 -5.50
N ALA A 229 -10.92 12.37 -4.21
CA ALA A 229 -11.62 11.50 -3.26
C ALA A 229 -11.99 12.29 -1.99
N LYS A 230 -13.26 12.19 -1.59
CA LYS A 230 -13.67 12.55 -0.23
C LYS A 230 -13.09 11.52 0.76
N LEU A 231 -13.16 11.82 2.05
CA LEU A 231 -12.80 10.87 3.11
C LEU A 231 -13.52 9.53 2.88
N THR A 232 -12.74 8.47 2.66
CA THR A 232 -13.20 7.10 2.49
C THR A 232 -12.39 6.17 3.39
N SER A 233 -13.01 5.08 3.84
CA SER A 233 -12.37 3.99 4.57
C SER A 233 -11.95 2.84 3.65
N THR A 234 -12.27 2.91 2.36
CA THR A 234 -12.02 1.85 1.39
C THR A 234 -10.79 2.18 0.54
N PHE A 235 -9.81 1.27 0.51
CA PHE A 235 -8.61 1.44 -0.30
C PHE A 235 -8.92 1.43 -1.80
N ASP A 236 -9.80 0.55 -2.26
CA ASP A 236 -10.14 0.41 -3.68
C ASP A 236 -10.69 1.73 -4.28
N ASP A 237 -11.55 2.43 -3.54
CA ASP A 237 -12.08 3.73 -3.94
C ASP A 237 -10.97 4.77 -4.06
N PHE A 238 -10.07 4.81 -3.08
CA PHE A 238 -8.94 5.73 -3.09
C PHE A 238 -8.00 5.43 -4.27
N ASP A 239 -7.65 4.17 -4.49
CA ASP A 239 -6.75 3.72 -5.54
C ASP A 239 -7.30 4.02 -6.93
N ALA A 240 -8.60 3.77 -7.17
CA ALA A 240 -9.25 4.09 -8.43
C ALA A 240 -9.19 5.60 -8.76
N LYS A 241 -9.38 6.46 -7.75
CA LYS A 241 -9.29 7.93 -7.92
C LYS A 241 -7.85 8.39 -8.15
N LEU A 242 -6.90 7.80 -7.43
CA LEU A 242 -5.48 8.09 -7.62
C LEU A 242 -4.98 7.65 -9.00
N HIS A 243 -5.41 6.48 -9.47
CA HIS A 243 -5.09 5.98 -10.81
C HIS A 243 -5.64 6.91 -11.90
N TRP A 244 -6.88 7.41 -11.75
CA TRP A 244 -7.45 8.39 -12.66
C TRP A 244 -6.66 9.72 -12.69
N ALA A 245 -6.27 10.21 -11.51
CA ALA A 245 -5.42 11.41 -11.40
C ALA A 245 -4.06 11.19 -12.08
N LYS A 246 -3.42 10.03 -11.87
CA LYS A 246 -2.16 9.66 -12.51
C LYS A 246 -2.28 9.62 -14.04
N ALA A 247 -3.37 9.07 -14.57
CA ALA A 247 -3.62 9.00 -16.01
C ALA A 247 -3.76 10.38 -16.68
N THR A 248 -4.22 11.39 -15.94
CA THR A 248 -4.32 12.78 -16.42
C THR A 248 -2.95 13.44 -16.59
N GLY A 249 -1.97 12.97 -15.83
CA GLY A 249 -0.58 13.43 -15.85
C GLY A 249 -0.34 14.79 -15.19
N PRO A 250 0.92 15.12 -14.89
CA PRO A 250 1.27 16.35 -14.18
C PRO A 250 1.18 17.61 -15.05
N LYS A 251 0.54 18.67 -14.55
CA LYS A 251 0.25 19.91 -15.32
C LYS A 251 0.26 21.18 -14.47
N GLY A 252 0.72 22.29 -15.04
CA GLY A 252 0.67 23.63 -14.46
C GLY A 252 1.40 23.75 -13.12
N ARG A 253 0.89 24.65 -12.25
CA ARG A 253 1.55 25.08 -11.00
C ARG A 253 0.82 24.58 -9.75
N ALA A 254 1.53 24.52 -8.62
CA ALA A 254 0.94 24.14 -7.33
C ALA A 254 0.16 25.31 -6.72
N SER A 255 -0.98 25.02 -6.09
CA SER A 255 -1.71 25.95 -5.21
C SER A 255 -2.06 25.25 -3.89
N VAL A 256 -1.11 25.29 -2.95
CA VAL A 256 -1.23 24.63 -1.64
C VAL A 256 -2.30 25.30 -0.79
N GLY A 257 -2.41 26.63 -0.82
CA GLY A 257 -3.46 27.37 -0.12
C GLY A 257 -4.87 26.94 -0.54
N ALA A 258 -5.10 26.72 -1.84
CA ALA A 258 -6.36 26.17 -2.32
C ALA A 258 -6.61 24.75 -1.80
N ALA A 259 -5.60 23.88 -1.80
CA ALA A 259 -5.73 22.52 -1.28
C ALA A 259 -6.03 22.49 0.22
N LEU A 260 -5.35 23.33 1.00
CA LEU A 260 -5.59 23.48 2.43
C LEU A 260 -7.02 23.98 2.71
N GLN A 261 -7.52 24.92 1.90
CA GLN A 261 -8.89 25.37 2.00
C GLN A 261 -9.90 24.24 1.69
N GLN A 262 -9.65 23.42 0.67
CA GLN A 262 -10.51 22.26 0.38
C GLN A 262 -10.46 21.21 1.50
N ALA A 263 -9.28 20.93 2.04
CA ALA A 263 -9.10 20.02 3.17
C ALA A 263 -9.84 20.52 4.43
N TRP A 264 -9.76 21.82 4.72
CA TRP A 264 -10.49 22.44 5.81
C TRP A 264 -12.01 22.22 5.70
N HIS A 265 -12.61 22.49 4.53
CA HIS A 265 -14.04 22.25 4.30
C HIS A 265 -14.46 20.78 4.46
N GLY A 266 -13.58 19.85 4.09
CA GLY A 266 -13.81 18.41 4.26
C GLY A 266 -13.75 17.98 5.73
N LEU A 267 -12.69 18.39 6.43
CA LEU A 267 -12.37 17.97 7.80
C LEU A 267 -13.19 18.69 8.87
N ASN A 268 -13.71 19.89 8.62
CA ASN A 268 -14.47 20.63 9.62
C ASN A 268 -15.81 19.94 9.99
N LYS A 269 -16.28 19.02 9.14
CA LYS A 269 -17.46 18.18 9.42
C LYS A 269 -17.16 17.07 10.43
N ASN A 270 -15.89 16.71 10.64
CA ASN A 270 -15.52 15.61 11.50
C ASN A 270 -15.58 16.02 12.98
N PRO A 271 -16.05 15.13 13.87
CA PRO A 271 -16.11 15.43 15.29
C PRO A 271 -14.74 15.74 15.92
N ARG A 272 -14.72 16.58 16.96
CA ARG A 272 -13.50 16.97 17.71
C ARG A 272 -12.83 15.84 18.52
N HIS A 273 -13.42 14.65 18.55
CA HIS A 273 -12.79 13.45 19.14
C HIS A 273 -11.93 12.68 18.13
N CYS A 274 -11.99 13.05 16.84
CA CYS A 274 -11.15 12.50 15.80
C CYS A 274 -10.00 13.45 15.50
N THR A 275 -8.85 12.92 15.07
CA THR A 275 -7.81 13.76 14.51
C THR A 275 -8.24 14.25 13.12
N ARG A 276 -7.77 15.46 12.78
CA ARG A 276 -7.95 16.10 11.48
C ARG A 276 -6.57 16.45 10.98
N GLU A 277 -6.15 15.76 9.94
CA GLU A 277 -4.76 15.76 9.48
C GLU A 277 -4.73 16.03 7.97
N VAL A 278 -3.74 16.80 7.54
CA VAL A 278 -3.41 17.01 6.13
C VAL A 278 -1.95 16.66 5.94
N LEU A 279 -1.68 15.73 5.04
CA LEU A 279 -0.33 15.36 4.63
C LEU A 279 -0.11 15.77 3.18
N VAL A 280 0.81 16.71 2.96
CA VAL A 280 1.15 17.22 1.62
C VAL A 280 2.42 16.52 1.15
N LEU A 281 2.31 15.76 0.06
CA LEU A 281 3.43 15.22 -0.69
C LEU A 281 3.79 16.24 -1.77
N PHE A 282 4.90 16.94 -1.59
CA PHE A 282 5.20 18.17 -2.33
C PHE A 282 6.47 18.05 -3.16
N SER A 283 6.49 18.61 -4.37
CA SER A 283 7.65 18.60 -5.26
C SER A 283 7.98 19.98 -5.83
N ALA A 284 7.01 20.88 -5.95
CA ALA A 284 7.25 22.22 -6.49
C ALA A 284 8.21 23.07 -5.64
N LEU A 285 8.84 24.07 -6.27
CA LEU A 285 9.68 25.07 -5.58
C LEU A 285 8.90 26.35 -5.24
N SER A 286 7.62 26.41 -5.60
CA SER A 286 6.76 27.55 -5.33
C SER A 286 5.29 27.11 -5.28
N THR A 287 4.47 27.86 -4.56
CA THR A 287 3.01 27.76 -4.57
C THR A 287 2.45 29.07 -5.11
N SER A 288 1.37 28.98 -5.90
CA SER A 288 0.71 30.11 -6.56
C SER A 288 -0.73 30.19 -6.08
N ASP A 289 -0.93 30.84 -4.94
CA ASP A 289 -2.22 30.91 -4.26
C ASP A 289 -2.92 32.25 -4.52
N ARG A 290 -4.22 32.18 -4.86
CA ARG A 290 -5.04 33.39 -5.06
C ARG A 290 -5.47 34.01 -3.72
N ALA A 291 -5.73 33.18 -2.73
CA ALA A 291 -6.01 33.59 -1.36
C ALA A 291 -4.71 33.57 -0.53
N GLY A 292 -4.65 34.40 0.51
CA GLY A 292 -3.51 34.41 1.42
C GLY A 292 -3.36 33.08 2.14
N LEU A 293 -2.19 32.43 2.01
CA LEU A 293 -1.86 31.21 2.75
C LEU A 293 -1.96 31.44 4.28
N HIS A 294 -1.71 32.67 4.73
CA HIS A 294 -1.80 33.06 6.13
C HIS A 294 -3.22 32.89 6.68
N ASP A 295 -4.21 33.45 6.00
CA ASP A 295 -5.61 33.41 6.43
C ASP A 295 -6.08 31.96 6.56
N VAL A 296 -5.78 31.12 5.56
CA VAL A 296 -6.12 29.68 5.60
C VAL A 296 -5.42 28.99 6.77
N THR A 297 -4.17 29.37 7.07
CA THR A 297 -3.42 28.81 8.21
C THR A 297 -4.07 29.16 9.55
N GLU A 298 -4.61 30.36 9.71
CA GLU A 298 -5.32 30.76 10.92
C GLU A 298 -6.58 29.92 11.13
N HIS A 299 -7.42 29.78 10.10
CA HIS A 299 -8.61 28.92 10.17
C HIS A 299 -8.25 27.46 10.50
N LEU A 300 -7.18 26.93 9.91
CA LEU A 300 -6.70 25.57 10.21
C LEU A 300 -6.25 25.42 11.66
N ALA A 301 -5.53 26.42 12.20
CA ALA A 301 -5.04 26.39 13.57
C ALA A 301 -6.19 26.52 14.59
N GLU A 302 -7.14 27.41 14.35
CA GLU A 302 -8.35 27.58 15.17
C GLU A 302 -9.19 26.30 15.22
N ASP A 303 -9.32 25.62 14.08
CA ASP A 303 -10.02 24.35 13.98
C ASP A 303 -9.13 23.15 14.33
N HIS A 304 -7.94 23.31 14.90
CA HIS A 304 -7.05 22.20 15.30
C HIS A 304 -6.81 21.16 14.19
N ILE A 305 -6.62 21.62 12.95
CA ILE A 305 -6.26 20.78 11.81
C ILE A 305 -4.75 20.81 11.65
N ARG A 306 -4.12 19.65 11.79
CA ARG A 306 -2.66 19.51 11.71
C ARG A 306 -2.23 19.36 10.26
N VAL A 307 -1.33 20.22 9.78
CA VAL A 307 -0.77 20.14 8.43
C VAL A 307 0.70 19.72 8.48
N SER A 308 1.07 18.66 7.79
CA SER A 308 2.46 18.23 7.62
C SER A 308 2.81 18.12 6.14
N VAL A 309 4.08 18.35 5.81
CA VAL A 309 4.60 18.35 4.44
C VAL A 309 5.83 17.45 4.36
N VAL A 310 5.81 16.53 3.40
CA VAL A 310 6.98 15.76 2.98
C VAL A 310 7.35 16.25 1.58
N SER A 311 8.47 16.95 1.49
CA SER A 311 8.91 17.62 0.27
C SER A 311 10.05 16.85 -0.40
N MET A 312 9.96 16.67 -1.72
CA MET A 312 11.04 16.16 -2.59
C MET A 312 12.02 17.28 -2.98
N SER A 313 11.65 18.53 -2.69
CA SER A 313 12.40 19.74 -3.01
C SER A 313 12.81 20.51 -1.74
N PRO A 314 13.75 21.46 -1.82
CA PRO A 314 14.16 22.31 -0.70
C PRO A 314 13.01 22.97 0.05
N GLU A 315 13.28 23.29 1.31
CA GLU A 315 12.31 23.84 2.24
C GLU A 315 11.72 25.17 1.79
N LEU A 316 10.38 25.25 1.76
CA LEU A 316 9.66 26.52 1.58
C LEU A 316 9.30 27.13 2.93
N TYR A 317 9.88 28.30 3.22
CA TYR A 317 9.63 29.04 4.46
C TYR A 317 8.13 29.22 4.74
N ALA A 318 7.33 29.58 3.74
CA ALA A 318 5.90 29.78 3.88
C ALA A 318 5.18 28.51 4.37
N LEU A 319 5.46 27.35 3.76
CA LEU A 319 4.86 26.07 4.15
C LEU A 319 5.38 25.58 5.51
N LYS A 320 6.63 25.85 5.85
CA LYS A 320 7.16 25.58 7.19
C LYS A 320 6.42 26.34 8.27
N GLN A 321 6.09 27.61 8.02
CA GLN A 321 5.27 28.40 8.95
C GLN A 321 3.86 27.81 9.10
N VAL A 322 3.26 27.28 8.02
CA VAL A 322 1.98 26.56 8.11
C VAL A 322 2.09 25.33 8.99
N CYS A 323 3.08 24.47 8.77
CA CYS A 323 3.31 23.28 9.58
C CYS A 323 3.53 23.65 11.05
N HIS A 324 4.38 24.63 11.32
CA HIS A 324 4.67 25.09 12.69
C HIS A 324 3.42 25.62 13.40
N LYS A 325 2.66 26.51 12.76
CA LYS A 325 1.43 27.08 13.34
C LYS A 325 0.34 26.02 13.60
N THR A 326 0.25 25.01 12.76
CA THR A 326 -0.75 23.92 12.89
C THR A 326 -0.27 22.73 13.72
N GLY A 327 0.94 22.79 14.28
CA GLY A 327 1.53 21.72 15.09
C GLY A 327 1.92 20.46 14.29
N GLY A 328 2.14 20.60 12.99
CA GLY A 328 2.68 19.56 12.13
C GLY A 328 4.17 19.75 11.80
N LEU A 329 4.66 18.97 10.84
CA LEU A 329 6.09 18.91 10.51
C LEU A 329 6.31 19.23 9.03
N TYR A 330 7.38 19.97 8.73
CA TYR A 330 7.88 20.12 7.38
C TYR A 330 9.20 19.35 7.27
N THR A 331 9.25 18.38 6.35
CA THR A 331 10.41 17.51 6.16
C THR A 331 10.83 17.49 4.70
N VAL A 332 12.14 17.40 4.46
CA VAL A 332 12.73 17.35 3.12
C VAL A 332 13.38 15.99 2.94
N ALA A 333 12.94 15.25 1.92
CA ALA A 333 13.54 13.99 1.54
C ALA A 333 14.85 14.22 0.79
N LEU A 334 15.86 13.40 1.10
CA LEU A 334 17.18 13.44 0.47
C LEU A 334 17.28 12.48 -0.71
N ASN A 335 16.54 11.38 -0.64
CA ASN A 335 16.50 10.30 -1.62
C ASN A 335 15.16 9.55 -1.51
N PRO A 336 14.83 8.63 -2.44
CA PRO A 336 13.59 7.85 -2.41
C PRO A 336 13.37 7.07 -1.11
N HIS A 337 14.43 6.49 -0.54
CA HIS A 337 14.35 5.74 0.71
C HIS A 337 13.95 6.63 1.91
N HIS A 338 14.61 7.78 2.03
CA HIS A 338 14.32 8.76 3.08
C HIS A 338 12.91 9.34 2.90
N PHE A 339 12.44 9.55 1.66
CA PHE A 339 11.04 9.95 1.42
C PHE A 339 10.05 8.93 1.99
N LYS A 340 10.31 7.63 1.74
CA LYS A 340 9.51 6.54 2.30
C LYS A 340 9.52 6.60 3.82
N GLU A 341 10.69 6.70 4.45
CA GLU A 341 10.82 6.78 5.90
C GLU A 341 10.03 7.95 6.51
N LEU A 342 10.20 9.16 5.95
CA LEU A 342 9.48 10.36 6.38
C LEU A 342 7.96 10.18 6.28
N MET A 343 7.49 9.55 5.20
CA MET A 343 6.07 9.24 5.01
C MET A 343 5.58 8.18 6.02
N HIS A 344 6.39 7.18 6.36
CA HIS A 344 6.04 6.15 7.35
C HIS A 344 5.86 6.73 8.76
N ARG A 345 6.59 7.78 9.13
CA ARG A 345 6.40 8.47 10.42
C ARG A 345 4.99 9.03 10.58
N HIS A 346 4.28 9.33 9.49
CA HIS A 346 2.89 9.78 9.50
C HIS A 346 1.85 8.66 9.60
N LEU A 347 2.25 7.39 9.46
CA LEU A 347 1.38 6.24 9.74
C LEU A 347 1.08 6.13 11.23
N LEU A 348 1.99 6.60 12.07
CA LEU A 348 1.72 6.82 13.49
C LEU A 348 0.85 8.06 13.67
N GLY A 349 -0.17 7.92 14.52
CA GLY A 349 -0.99 9.06 14.92
C GLY A 349 -0.15 10.13 15.63
N PRO A 350 -0.47 11.42 15.46
CA PRO A 350 0.17 12.46 16.23
C PRO A 350 -0.13 12.27 17.73
N PRO A 351 0.81 12.62 18.63
CA PRO A 351 0.54 12.58 20.07
C PRO A 351 -0.63 13.50 20.41
N SER A 352 -1.57 13.01 21.21
CA SER A 352 -2.72 13.80 21.66
C SER A 352 -2.29 14.72 22.80
N THR A 353 -2.25 16.02 22.55
CA THR A 353 -2.24 17.01 23.64
C THR A 353 -3.68 17.24 24.14
N ALA A 354 -3.83 17.60 25.41
CA ALA A 354 -5.15 17.81 26.04
C ALA A 354 -5.99 18.90 25.36
N ASN A 355 -5.36 19.81 24.61
CA ASN A 355 -6.05 20.92 23.92
C ASN A 355 -6.59 20.54 22.53
N ASN A 356 -6.10 19.46 21.92
CA ASN A 356 -6.40 19.15 20.51
C ASN A 356 -7.48 18.08 20.32
N LEU A 357 -7.71 17.21 21.31
CA LEU A 357 -8.69 16.12 21.23
C LEU A 357 -9.55 16.07 22.49
N VAL A 358 -10.87 16.13 22.29
CA VAL A 358 -11.85 15.97 23.38
C VAL A 358 -12.28 14.50 23.42
N PRO A 359 -11.87 13.71 24.43
CA PRO A 359 -12.22 12.30 24.50
C PRO A 359 -13.74 12.14 24.61
N ARG A 360 -14.31 11.26 23.78
CA ARG A 360 -15.72 10.90 23.82
C ARG A 360 -15.90 9.42 23.58
N LEU A 361 -16.94 8.86 24.20
CA LEU A 361 -17.41 7.53 23.88
C LEU A 361 -18.08 7.57 22.50
N VAL A 362 -17.61 6.70 21.62
CA VAL A 362 -18.14 6.55 20.26
C VAL A 362 -18.85 5.22 20.18
N GLN A 363 -20.07 5.23 19.66
CA GLN A 363 -20.81 4.01 19.40
C GLN A 363 -20.27 3.34 18.14
N LEU A 364 -19.82 2.10 18.27
CA LEU A 364 -19.41 1.24 17.17
C LEU A 364 -20.43 0.13 16.97
N ALA A 365 -20.57 -0.34 15.74
CA ALA A 365 -21.36 -1.51 15.41
C ALA A 365 -20.44 -2.63 14.92
N PHE A 366 -20.70 -3.84 15.42
CA PHE A 366 -19.98 -5.05 15.05
C PHE A 366 -20.95 -5.95 14.28
N PRO A 367 -20.93 -5.92 12.94
CA PRO A 367 -21.66 -6.89 12.13
C PRO A 367 -21.17 -8.31 12.44
N GLU A 368 -22.09 -9.26 12.40
CA GLU A 368 -21.74 -10.67 12.37
C GLU A 368 -21.06 -11.00 11.04
N ASP A 369 -20.34 -12.13 11.01
CA ASP A 369 -19.70 -12.60 9.79
C ASP A 369 -20.73 -12.75 8.66
N PRO A 370 -20.31 -12.43 7.43
CA PRO A 370 -21.24 -12.25 6.33
C PRO A 370 -21.90 -13.59 6.02
N ARG A 371 -23.23 -13.61 5.97
CA ARG A 371 -23.97 -14.80 5.59
C ARG A 371 -23.69 -15.11 4.13
N ASP A 372 -23.13 -16.29 3.86
CA ASP A 372 -23.06 -16.83 2.50
C ASP A 372 -24.51 -17.04 2.03
N THR A 373 -24.91 -16.27 1.02
CA THR A 373 -26.26 -16.33 0.46
C THR A 373 -26.17 -16.89 -0.95
N ASP A 374 -26.99 -17.90 -1.27
CA ASP A 374 -27.09 -18.46 -2.63
C ASP A 374 -27.63 -17.45 -3.65
N GLN A 375 -28.20 -16.34 -3.17
CA GLN A 375 -28.75 -15.26 -3.96
C GLN A 375 -27.84 -14.03 -3.94
N HIS A 376 -27.64 -13.45 -5.11
CA HIS A 376 -26.93 -12.19 -5.26
C HIS A 376 -27.76 -11.03 -4.71
N VAL A 377 -27.26 -10.34 -3.69
CA VAL A 377 -27.91 -9.16 -3.11
C VAL A 377 -27.08 -7.92 -3.42
N ALA A 378 -27.73 -6.81 -3.74
CA ALA A 378 -27.03 -5.56 -4.01
C ALA A 378 -26.57 -4.90 -2.70
N CYS A 379 -25.30 -4.49 -2.63
CA CYS A 379 -24.82 -3.72 -1.51
C CYS A 379 -25.36 -2.28 -1.57
N ILE A 380 -25.73 -1.70 -0.43
CA ILE A 380 -26.22 -0.31 -0.38
C ILE A 380 -25.12 0.72 -0.67
N CYS A 381 -23.86 0.29 -0.57
CA CYS A 381 -22.67 1.09 -0.81
C CYS A 381 -22.51 1.51 -2.28
N HIS A 382 -22.54 0.51 -3.17
CA HIS A 382 -22.16 0.65 -4.58
C HIS A 382 -23.28 0.22 -5.54
N GLY A 383 -24.35 -0.41 -5.02
CA GLY A 383 -25.38 -1.03 -5.85
C GLY A 383 -24.90 -2.28 -6.61
N VAL A 384 -23.71 -2.80 -6.26
CA VAL A 384 -23.13 -4.00 -6.88
C VAL A 384 -23.63 -5.25 -6.19
N LEU A 385 -23.91 -6.28 -6.99
CA LEU A 385 -24.36 -7.58 -6.53
C LEU A 385 -23.21 -8.37 -5.90
N HIS A 386 -23.41 -8.85 -4.68
CA HIS A 386 -22.48 -9.72 -3.97
C HIS A 386 -23.21 -10.94 -3.39
N THR A 387 -22.49 -12.05 -3.25
CA THR A 387 -22.94 -13.26 -2.53
C THR A 387 -22.65 -13.20 -1.03
N ARG A 388 -21.63 -12.41 -0.65
CA ARG A 388 -21.23 -12.15 0.75
C ARG A 388 -21.42 -10.68 1.09
N LEU A 389 -22.23 -10.41 2.10
CA LEU A 389 -22.49 -9.07 2.62
C LEU A 389 -22.56 -9.10 4.14
N TYR A 390 -22.09 -8.03 4.76
CA TYR A 390 -22.27 -7.77 6.18
C TYR A 390 -23.58 -7.01 6.39
N ILE A 391 -24.29 -7.32 7.45
CA ILE A 391 -25.55 -6.65 7.81
C ILE A 391 -25.28 -5.64 8.93
N CYS A 392 -25.68 -4.39 8.72
CA CYS A 392 -25.57 -3.39 9.77
C CYS A 392 -26.52 -3.72 10.95
N PRO A 393 -26.03 -3.89 12.20
CA PRO A 393 -26.89 -4.26 13.32
C PRO A 393 -27.82 -3.13 13.78
N ARG A 394 -27.64 -1.89 13.28
CA ARG A 394 -28.49 -0.74 13.64
C ARG A 394 -29.65 -0.51 12.69
N CYS A 395 -29.43 -0.70 11.39
CA CYS A 395 -30.42 -0.35 10.36
C CYS A 395 -30.62 -1.46 9.31
N GLU A 396 -29.99 -2.62 9.53
CA GLU A 396 -30.13 -3.84 8.71
C GLU A 396 -29.68 -3.68 7.24
N SER A 397 -29.02 -2.57 6.91
CA SER A 397 -28.54 -2.34 5.55
C SER A 397 -27.37 -3.29 5.19
N PRO A 398 -27.38 -3.92 4.00
CA PRO A 398 -26.28 -4.77 3.54
C PRO A 398 -25.09 -3.94 3.02
N VAL A 399 -23.89 -4.22 3.52
CA VAL A 399 -22.63 -3.58 3.11
C VAL A 399 -21.61 -4.63 2.63
N CYS A 400 -20.78 -4.30 1.65
CA CYS A 400 -19.89 -5.28 1.01
C CYS A 400 -18.54 -5.45 1.71
N GLN A 401 -18.06 -4.44 2.45
CA GLN A 401 -16.72 -4.44 3.03
C GLN A 401 -16.72 -3.82 4.43
N LEU A 402 -15.79 -4.29 5.27
CA LEU A 402 -15.45 -3.72 6.56
C LEU A 402 -13.94 -3.45 6.59
N PRO A 403 -13.48 -2.39 7.27
CA PRO A 403 -14.26 -1.41 8.03
C PRO A 403 -14.90 -0.34 7.12
N CYS A 404 -16.09 0.13 7.48
CA CYS A 404 -16.73 1.25 6.77
C CYS A 404 -17.72 2.03 7.64
N ARG A 405 -18.13 3.22 7.19
CA ARG A 405 -19.34 3.87 7.72
C ARG A 405 -20.56 3.33 7.00
N CYS A 406 -21.59 2.95 7.75
CA CYS A 406 -22.85 2.53 7.16
C CYS A 406 -23.45 3.66 6.29
N PRO A 407 -23.71 3.44 4.99
CA PRO A 407 -24.26 4.48 4.12
C PRO A 407 -25.65 4.97 4.55
N SER A 408 -26.44 4.10 5.21
CA SER A 408 -27.79 4.40 5.68
C SER A 408 -27.81 5.13 7.03
N CYS A 409 -27.20 4.56 8.08
CA CYS A 409 -27.28 5.11 9.44
C CYS A 409 -26.00 5.80 9.96
N GLN A 410 -24.93 5.83 9.16
CA GLN A 410 -23.65 6.51 9.44
C GLN A 410 -22.88 6.00 10.68
N VAL A 411 -23.29 4.87 11.27
CA VAL A 411 -22.51 4.21 12.33
C VAL A 411 -21.27 3.55 11.75
N PRO A 412 -20.09 3.69 12.39
CA PRO A 412 -18.90 2.94 12.02
C PRO A 412 -19.12 1.44 12.24
N LEU A 413 -18.95 0.67 11.17
CA LEU A 413 -19.01 -0.79 11.13
C LEU A 413 -17.59 -1.34 11.11
N VAL A 414 -17.26 -2.19 12.08
CA VAL A 414 -15.92 -2.77 12.22
C VAL A 414 -16.04 -4.17 12.80
N SER A 415 -15.15 -5.09 12.44
CA SER A 415 -15.04 -6.37 13.14
C SER A 415 -14.10 -6.24 14.34
N ALA A 416 -14.31 -7.06 15.38
CA ALA A 416 -13.44 -7.03 16.56
C ALA A 416 -11.97 -7.33 16.22
N THR A 417 -11.73 -8.22 15.26
CA THR A 417 -10.39 -8.61 14.79
C THR A 417 -9.68 -7.47 14.05
N ILE A 418 -10.40 -6.74 13.19
CA ILE A 418 -9.85 -5.59 12.48
C ILE A 418 -9.56 -4.45 13.47
N LEU A 419 -10.48 -4.18 14.40
CA LEU A 419 -10.30 -3.15 15.42
C LEU A 419 -9.07 -3.43 16.30
N ALA A 420 -8.82 -4.69 16.66
CA ALA A 420 -7.65 -5.10 17.43
C ALA A 420 -6.32 -4.73 16.78
N ARG A 421 -6.25 -4.61 15.45
CA ARG A 421 -5.04 -4.18 14.73
C ARG A 421 -4.62 -2.76 15.09
N GLY A 422 -5.59 -1.85 15.26
CA GLY A 422 -5.33 -0.45 15.64
C GLY A 422 -4.72 -0.30 17.04
N PHE A 423 -4.97 -1.25 17.95
CA PHE A 423 -4.45 -1.23 19.32
C PHE A 423 -3.00 -1.74 19.45
N ARG A 424 -2.42 -2.34 18.40
CA ARG A 424 -1.01 -2.78 18.40
C ARG A 424 0.00 -1.64 18.51
N ARG A 425 -0.46 -0.39 18.40
CA ARG A 425 0.36 0.82 18.52
C ARG A 425 0.39 1.41 19.94
N LEU A 426 -0.20 0.73 20.92
CA LEU A 426 0.11 1.03 22.33
C LEU A 426 1.60 0.70 22.56
N PRO A 427 2.37 1.61 23.17
CA PRO A 427 3.82 1.49 23.23
C PRO A 427 4.25 0.16 23.87
N PRO A 428 5.04 -0.69 23.17
CA PRO A 428 5.65 -1.85 23.79
C PRO A 428 6.66 -1.40 24.86
N SER A 429 6.95 -2.27 25.81
CA SER A 429 8.04 -2.08 26.78
C SER A 429 9.37 -1.91 26.03
N VAL A 430 10.09 -0.82 26.33
CA VAL A 430 11.39 -0.52 25.73
C VAL A 430 12.41 -1.56 26.19
N TYR A 431 13.00 -2.28 25.25
CA TYR A 431 14.10 -3.19 25.54
C TYR A 431 15.39 -2.39 25.65
N VAL A 432 16.10 -2.57 26.76
CA VAL A 432 17.44 -1.99 26.96
C VAL A 432 18.44 -2.96 26.34
N GLN A 433 19.21 -2.48 25.36
CA GLN A 433 20.36 -3.21 24.86
C GLN A 433 21.39 -3.30 25.99
N VAL A 434 21.70 -4.53 26.40
CA VAL A 434 22.78 -4.81 27.34
C VAL A 434 23.95 -5.32 26.52
N ASP A 435 25.05 -4.57 26.53
CA ASP A 435 26.28 -5.04 25.90
C ASP A 435 26.77 -6.29 26.66
N ALA A 436 27.10 -7.34 25.92
CA ALA A 436 27.65 -8.56 26.51
C ALA A 436 28.95 -8.22 27.25
N ALA A 437 29.07 -8.64 28.51
CA ALA A 437 30.28 -8.44 29.29
C ALA A 437 31.49 -9.02 28.53
N PRO A 438 32.65 -8.34 28.51
CA PRO A 438 33.83 -8.89 27.88
C PRO A 438 34.18 -10.21 28.58
N ASN A 439 34.31 -11.28 27.79
CA ASN A 439 34.84 -12.56 28.26
C ASN A 439 36.23 -12.30 28.85
N ASN A 440 36.32 -12.11 30.16
CA ASN A 440 37.55 -12.30 30.89
C ASN A 440 37.84 -13.81 30.88
N SER A 441 38.39 -14.31 29.78
CA SER A 441 39.24 -15.49 29.81
C SER A 441 40.50 -15.09 30.57
N SER A 442 40.40 -14.98 31.89
CA SER A 442 41.54 -15.08 32.78
C SER A 442 42.11 -16.48 32.56
N ASN A 443 43.25 -16.53 31.86
CA ASN A 443 44.17 -17.65 31.98
C ASN A 443 44.37 -17.94 33.47
N SER A 444 43.81 -19.07 33.92
CA SER A 444 44.18 -19.69 35.17
C SER A 444 44.65 -21.11 34.87
N ASN A 445 45.97 -21.25 34.98
CA ASN A 445 46.85 -22.42 34.98
C ASN A 445 47.28 -23.03 33.65
#